data_AF-A0AAN9F990-F1
#
_entry.id   AF-A0AAN9F990-F1
#
_cell.length_a   1.000
_cell.length_b   1.000
_cell.length_c   1.000
_cell.angle_alpha   90.00
_cell.angle_beta   90.00
_cell.angle_gamma   90.00
#
_symmetry.space_group_name_H-M   'P 1'
#
loop_
_entity.id
_entity.type
_entity.pdbx_description
1 polymer ?
#
loop_
_entity_poly.entity_id
_entity_poly.type
_entity_poly.pdbx_seq_one_letter_code
_entity_poly.pdbx_strand_id
1 'polypeptide(L)'
;MGCMGCYDLQVVSSPYNPIKKEALKAIENAEKRFAQRDFAGAKSYGVKAKILCPGLEGISQMVATLEVYIASKVTHNGELDYYCILGLKPSADTQTVKRQYKKLAVLLHLDKNIGSV
;
A
#
# COMPACT_ATOMS: atom_id res chain seq x y z
N MET A 1 1.03 32.42 43.01
CA MET A 1 1.18 32.73 41.57
C MET A 1 2.34 31.87 41.08
N GLY A 2 2.14 30.65 40.54
CA GLY A 2 1.63 30.39 39.18
C GLY A 2 2.66 30.92 38.17
N CYS A 3 3.40 30.12 37.40
CA CYS A 3 3.05 28.98 36.54
C CYS A 3 4.26 28.03 36.48
N MET A 4 4.17 26.71 36.68
CA MET A 4 3.54 25.67 35.84
C MET A 4 3.81 25.88 34.34
N GLY A 5 4.96 25.39 33.89
CA GLY A 5 5.40 25.46 32.50
C GLY A 5 6.55 24.51 32.21
N CYS A 6 6.54 23.31 32.81
CA CYS A 6 7.20 22.16 32.21
C CYS A 6 6.42 21.87 30.93
N TYR A 7 6.86 22.41 29.79
CA TYR A 7 6.34 21.97 28.50
C TYR A 7 6.87 20.56 28.29
N ASP A 8 6.05 19.61 28.73
CA ASP A 8 6.29 18.18 28.68
C ASP A 8 6.71 17.75 27.28
N LEU A 9 7.84 17.05 27.27
CA LEU A 9 8.42 16.30 26.17
C LEU A 9 7.56 15.06 25.84
N GLN A 10 6.24 15.20 25.68
CA GLN A 10 5.28 14.10 25.51
C GLN A 10 4.35 14.24 24.29
N VAL A 11 4.78 14.94 23.22
CA VAL A 11 4.00 15.03 21.97
C VAL A 11 4.20 13.81 21.04
N VAL A 12 4.63 12.65 21.56
CA VAL A 12 4.76 11.40 20.76
C VAL A 12 3.81 10.29 21.26
N SER A 13 3.02 10.53 22.31
CA SER A 13 2.22 9.48 22.97
C SER A 13 0.76 9.86 23.17
N SER A 14 0.12 10.57 22.22
CA SER A 14 -1.33 10.78 22.31
C SER A 14 -2.07 9.50 21.86
N PRO A 15 -2.81 8.80 22.74
CA PRO A 15 -3.51 7.56 22.42
C PRO A 15 -4.72 7.76 21.49
N TYR A 16 -4.96 8.99 21.02
CA TYR A 16 -6.10 9.33 20.18
C TYR A 16 -5.66 10.03 18.90
N ASN A 17 -5.08 9.25 17.98
CA ASN A 17 -4.99 9.66 16.58
C ASN A 17 -6.15 9.01 15.80
N PRO A 18 -7.28 9.71 15.61
CA PRO A 18 -8.44 9.17 14.91
C PRO A 18 -8.10 8.78 13.46
N ILE A 19 -7.15 9.50 12.84
CA ILE A 19 -6.68 9.21 11.47
C ILE A 19 -5.92 7.89 11.43
N LYS A 20 -5.06 7.62 12.43
CA LYS A 20 -4.33 6.34 12.55
C LYS A 20 -5.28 5.18 12.80
N LYS A 21 -6.29 5.36 13.66
CA LYS A 21 -7.32 4.35 13.93
C LYS A 21 -8.15 4.02 12.68
N GLU A 22 -8.55 5.04 11.93
CA GLU A 22 -9.29 4.87 10.67
C GLU A 22 -8.43 4.20 9.59
N ALA A 23 -7.12 4.52 9.51
CA ALA A 23 -6.19 3.85 8.61
C ALA A 23 -6.04 2.35 8.94
N LEU A 24 -5.90 1.99 10.22
CA LEU A 24 -5.85 0.58 10.66
C LEU A 24 -7.13 -0.17 10.33
N LYS A 25 -8.28 0.45 10.56
CA LYS A 25 -9.58 -0.12 10.19
C LYS A 25 -9.69 -0.31 8.67
N ALA A 26 -9.16 0.62 7.87
CA ALA A 26 -9.13 0.47 6.42
C ALA A 26 -8.20 -0.69 5.99
N ILE A 27 -7.07 -0.92 6.66
CA ILE A 27 -6.22 -2.11 6.41
C ILE A 27 -6.99 -3.40 6.70
N GLU A 28 -7.62 -3.50 7.87
CA GLU A 28 -8.41 -4.68 8.26
C GLU A 28 -9.54 -4.96 7.24
N ASN A 29 -10.19 -3.91 6.73
CA ASN A 29 -11.17 -4.06 5.65
C ASN A 29 -10.53 -4.50 4.34
N ALA A 30 -9.33 -4.03 4.01
CA ALA A 30 -8.61 -4.47 2.83
C ALA A 30 -8.30 -5.97 2.89
N GLU A 31 -7.83 -6.47 4.03
CA GLU A 31 -7.55 -7.90 4.26
C GLU A 31 -8.82 -8.76 4.19
N LYS A 32 -9.90 -8.32 4.82
CA LYS A 32 -11.21 -9.00 4.74
C LYS A 32 -11.70 -9.12 3.29
N ARG A 33 -11.57 -8.04 2.53
CA ARG A 33 -11.96 -8.02 1.10
C ARG A 33 -11.05 -8.90 0.26
N PHE A 34 -9.76 -8.93 0.56
CA PHE A 34 -8.81 -9.83 -0.07
C PHE A 34 -9.18 -11.31 0.16
N ALA A 35 -9.54 -11.68 1.40
CA ALA A 35 -10.02 -13.02 1.72
C ALA A 35 -11.32 -13.39 0.99
N GLN A 36 -12.20 -12.40 0.77
CA GLN A 36 -13.43 -12.55 -0.01
C GLN A 36 -13.21 -12.56 -1.54
N ARG A 37 -11.95 -12.51 -2.00
CA ARG A 37 -11.58 -12.38 -3.43
C ARG A 37 -12.09 -11.09 -4.09
N ASP A 38 -12.50 -10.10 -3.30
CA ASP A 38 -12.85 -8.75 -3.75
C ASP A 38 -11.58 -7.90 -3.80
N PHE A 39 -10.75 -8.14 -4.82
CA PHE A 39 -9.44 -7.48 -4.96
C PHE A 39 -9.57 -5.99 -5.28
N ALA A 40 -10.59 -5.58 -6.02
CA ALA A 40 -10.87 -4.18 -6.31
C ALA A 40 -11.27 -3.42 -5.03
N GLY A 41 -12.12 -4.02 -4.20
CA GLY A 41 -12.46 -3.51 -2.88
C GLY A 41 -11.23 -3.44 -1.97
N ALA A 42 -10.44 -4.50 -1.91
CA ALA A 42 -9.20 -4.55 -1.12
C ALA A 42 -8.24 -3.41 -1.50
N LYS A 43 -8.04 -3.17 -2.81
CA LYS A 43 -7.21 -2.06 -3.30
C LYS A 43 -7.75 -0.72 -2.85
N SER A 44 -9.06 -0.48 -2.99
CA SER A 44 -9.69 0.78 -2.59
C SER A 44 -9.45 1.11 -1.11
N TYR A 45 -9.65 0.12 -0.24
CA TYR A 45 -9.38 0.28 1.19
C TYR A 45 -7.89 0.48 1.50
N GLY A 46 -6.99 -0.24 0.82
CA GLY A 46 -5.55 -0.04 0.97
C GLY A 46 -5.09 1.36 0.55
N VAL A 47 -5.62 1.89 -0.56
CA VAL A 47 -5.35 3.26 -1.01
C VAL A 47 -5.91 4.27 -0.01
N LYS A 48 -7.13 4.08 0.48
CA LYS A 48 -7.72 4.92 1.54
C LYS A 48 -6.80 4.97 2.77
N ALA A 49 -6.34 3.82 3.21
CA ALA A 49 -5.47 3.71 4.37
C ALA A 49 -4.11 4.43 4.14
N LYS A 50 -3.53 4.32 2.95
CA LYS A 50 -2.30 5.03 2.54
C LYS A 50 -2.47 6.55 2.47
N ILE A 51 -3.64 7.04 2.02
CA ILE A 51 -3.95 8.47 2.00
C ILE A 51 -4.06 9.01 3.43
N LEU A 52 -4.71 8.26 4.32
CA LEU A 52 -4.89 8.64 5.72
C LEU A 52 -3.57 8.63 6.50
N CYS A 53 -2.74 7.60 6.31
CA CYS A 53 -1.49 7.45 7.03
C CYS A 53 -0.40 6.89 6.10
N PRO A 54 0.27 7.74 5.30
CA PRO A 54 1.30 7.28 4.35
C PRO A 54 2.54 6.71 5.05
N GLY A 55 2.77 7.06 6.32
CA GLY A 55 3.86 6.53 7.16
C GLY A 55 3.53 5.24 7.90
N LEU A 56 2.36 4.64 7.68
CA LEU A 56 2.01 3.37 8.30
C LEU A 56 2.77 2.23 7.60
N GLU A 57 3.47 1.44 8.39
CA GLU A 57 4.33 0.35 7.91
C GLU A 57 3.55 -0.67 7.08
N GLY A 58 4.17 -1.20 6.02
CA GLY A 58 3.56 -2.21 5.14
C GLY A 58 2.47 -1.71 4.18
N ILE A 59 1.89 -0.52 4.39
CA ILE A 59 0.72 -0.06 3.61
C ILE A 59 1.01 0.14 2.13
N SER A 60 2.22 0.64 1.82
CA SER A 60 2.66 0.84 0.44
C SER A 60 2.95 -0.49 -0.26
N GLN A 61 3.43 -1.49 0.47
CA GLN A 61 3.61 -2.85 -0.06
C GLN A 61 2.26 -3.53 -0.30
N MET A 62 1.32 -3.45 0.65
CA MET A 62 -0.02 -4.02 0.50
C MET A 62 -0.71 -3.50 -0.77
N VAL A 63 -0.71 -2.19 -0.99
CA VAL A 63 -1.30 -1.59 -2.21
C VAL A 63 -0.58 -2.07 -3.45
N ALA A 64 0.75 -2.09 -3.47
CA ALA A 64 1.52 -2.55 -4.63
C ALA A 64 1.26 -4.03 -4.96
N THR A 65 1.21 -4.90 -3.94
CA THR A 65 0.89 -6.32 -4.10
C THR A 65 -0.51 -6.52 -4.67
N LEU A 66 -1.50 -5.77 -4.17
CA LEU A 66 -2.86 -5.81 -4.69
C LEU A 66 -2.93 -5.34 -6.14
N GLU A 67 -2.19 -4.29 -6.51
CA GLU A 67 -2.13 -3.79 -7.89
C GLU A 67 -1.53 -4.82 -8.85
N VAL A 68 -0.39 -5.41 -8.47
CA VAL A 68 0.27 -6.46 -9.27
C VAL A 68 -0.63 -7.70 -9.40
N TYR A 69 -1.29 -8.09 -8.31
CA TYR A 69 -2.19 -9.24 -8.31
C TYR A 69 -3.44 -9.00 -9.18
N ILE A 70 -4.07 -7.82 -9.10
CA ILE A 70 -5.20 -7.49 -9.96
C ILE A 70 -4.77 -7.51 -11.42
N ALA A 71 -3.64 -6.88 -11.73
CA ALA A 71 -3.12 -6.84 -13.09
C ALA A 71 -2.75 -8.22 -13.64
N SER A 72 -2.22 -9.13 -12.81
CA SER A 72 -1.93 -10.50 -13.24
C SER A 72 -3.18 -11.35 -13.47
N LYS A 73 -4.32 -10.97 -12.89
CA LYS A 73 -5.62 -11.61 -13.14
C LYS A 73 -6.31 -11.12 -14.40
N VAL A 74 -5.96 -9.94 -14.91
CA VAL A 74 -6.50 -9.44 -16.18
C VAL A 74 -5.67 -10.03 -17.33
N THR A 75 -5.92 -11.30 -17.66
CA THR A 75 -5.38 -11.94 -18.87
C THR A 75 -6.22 -11.54 -20.07
N HIS A 76 -5.61 -10.88 -21.05
CA HIS A 76 -6.24 -10.60 -22.33
C HIS A 76 -5.82 -11.74 -23.27
N ASN A 77 -6.76 -12.53 -23.76
CA ASN A 77 -6.49 -13.61 -24.73
C ASN A 77 -5.47 -14.69 -24.30
N GLY A 78 -5.25 -14.89 -23.00
CA GLY A 78 -4.28 -15.88 -22.49
C GLY A 78 -2.84 -15.38 -22.39
N GLU A 79 -2.57 -14.12 -22.77
CA GLU A 79 -1.29 -13.44 -22.51
C GLU A 79 -1.41 -12.46 -21.35
N LEU A 80 -0.33 -12.36 -20.58
CA LEU A 80 -0.21 -11.38 -19.50
C LEU A 80 0.10 -10.01 -20.11
N ASP A 81 -0.74 -9.02 -19.84
CA ASP A 81 -0.44 -7.64 -20.22
C ASP A 81 0.61 -7.07 -19.26
N TYR A 82 1.88 -7.16 -19.68
CA TYR A 82 3.02 -6.65 -18.93
C TYR A 82 2.92 -5.14 -18.65
N TYR A 83 2.21 -4.37 -19.48
CA TYR A 83 1.97 -2.94 -19.21
C TYR A 83 0.96 -2.78 -18.07
N CYS A 84 -0.13 -3.55 -18.08
CA CYS A 84 -1.05 -3.58 -16.94
C CYS A 84 -0.35 -3.99 -15.63
N ILE A 85 0.53 -5.00 -15.66
CA ILE A 85 1.28 -5.47 -14.48
C ILE A 85 2.19 -4.38 -13.93
N LEU A 86 2.82 -3.61 -14.81
CA LEU A 86 3.64 -2.47 -14.40
C LEU A 86 2.80 -1.25 -13.99
N GLY A 87 1.47 -1.28 -14.18
CA GLY A 87 0.58 -0.13 -13.96
C GLY A 87 0.76 0.97 -14.99
N LEU A 88 1.19 0.61 -16.20
CA LEU A 88 1.49 1.51 -17.30
C LEU A 88 0.44 1.40 -18.41
N LYS A 89 0.32 2.47 -19.19
CA LYS A 89 -0.45 2.44 -20.44
C LYS A 89 0.36 1.68 -21.51
N PRO A 90 -0.30 1.02 -22.48
CA PRO A 90 0.39 0.40 -23.63
C PRO A 90 1.22 1.39 -24.46
N SER A 91 0.94 2.70 -24.35
CA SER A 91 1.68 3.78 -24.99
C SER A 91 2.88 4.30 -24.17
N ALA A 92 3.24 3.65 -23.06
CA ALA A 92 4.33 4.10 -22.20
C ALA A 92 5.70 3.91 -22.88
N ASP A 93 6.53 4.95 -22.79
CA ASP A 93 7.90 4.93 -23.33
C ASP A 93 8.80 3.92 -22.59
N THR A 94 9.78 3.36 -23.30
CA THR A 94 10.72 2.36 -22.76
C THR A 94 11.46 2.85 -21.51
N GLN A 95 11.75 4.14 -21.37
CA GLN A 95 12.35 4.70 -20.15
C GLN A 95 11.40 4.60 -18.94
N THR A 96 10.11 4.83 -19.17
CA THR A 96 9.07 4.75 -18.13
C THR A 96 8.88 3.31 -17.66
N VAL A 97 8.88 2.37 -18.61
CA VAL A 97 8.85 0.91 -18.34
C VAL A 97 10.03 0.50 -17.47
N LYS A 98 11.26 0.88 -17.84
CA LYS A 98 12.47 0.56 -17.05
C LYS A 98 12.44 1.15 -15.64
N ARG A 99 11.99 2.40 -15.49
CA ARG A 99 11.89 3.06 -14.19
C ARG A 99 10.89 2.36 -13.28
N GLN A 100 9.73 2.00 -13.82
CA GLN A 100 8.66 1.34 -13.07
C GLN A 100 9.04 -0.09 -12.70
N TYR A 101 9.69 -0.83 -13.62
CA TYR A 101 10.25 -2.14 -13.34
C TYR A 101 11.27 -2.10 -12.19
N LYS A 102 12.23 -1.17 -12.23
CA LYS A 102 13.22 -1.02 -11.13
C LYS A 102 12.55 -0.70 -9.79
N LYS A 103 11.52 0.16 -9.81
CA LYS A 103 10.78 0.52 -8.60
C LYS A 103 10.01 -0.67 -8.03
N LEU A 104 9.33 -1.43 -8.88
CA LEU A 104 8.62 -2.65 -8.47
C LEU A 104 9.59 -3.71 -8.00
N ALA A 105 10.72 -3.91 -8.69
CA ALA A 105 11.78 -4.80 -8.24
C ALA A 105 12.21 -4.41 -6.82
N VAL A 106 12.60 -3.15 -6.57
CA VAL A 106 12.94 -2.58 -5.24
C VAL A 106 11.87 -2.87 -4.17
N LEU A 107 10.59 -2.68 -4.51
CA LEU A 107 9.47 -2.96 -3.60
C LEU A 107 9.24 -4.45 -3.34
N LEU A 108 9.54 -5.30 -4.33
CA LEU A 108 9.31 -6.73 -4.34
C LEU A 108 10.57 -7.56 -4.05
N HIS A 109 11.73 -6.94 -3.80
CA HIS A 109 12.95 -7.70 -3.45
C HIS A 109 12.60 -8.64 -2.30
N LEU A 110 12.68 -9.93 -2.59
CA LEU A 110 12.36 -11.04 -1.69
C LEU A 110 13.24 -11.06 -0.43
N ASP A 111 14.26 -10.20 -0.40
CA ASP A 111 15.19 -9.99 0.70
C ASP A 111 14.55 -9.38 1.97
N LYS A 112 13.31 -8.85 1.89
CA LYS A 112 12.64 -8.24 3.05
C LYS A 112 11.31 -8.88 3.48
N ASN A 113 10.85 -9.91 2.75
CA ASN A 113 9.61 -10.64 3.07
C ASN A 113 9.85 -12.13 3.38
N ILE A 114 11.06 -12.53 3.79
CA ILE A 114 11.23 -13.72 4.64
C ILE A 114 11.05 -13.25 6.09
N GLY A 115 9.82 -12.84 6.40
CA GLY A 115 9.39 -12.38 7.70
C GLY A 115 8.12 -13.12 8.07
N SER A 116 8.33 -14.33 8.59
CA SER A 116 7.45 -15.05 9.50
C SER A 116 6.03 -15.37 9.02
N VAL A 117 5.92 -16.57 8.43
CA VAL A 117 4.79 -17.48 8.69
C VAL A 117 4.73 -17.78 10.19
#